data_AF-A0A8J4XE68-F1
#
_entry.id   AF-A0A8J4XE68-F1
#
_cell.length_a   1.000
_cell.length_b   1.000
_cell.length_c   1.000
_cell.angle_alpha   90.00
_cell.angle_beta   90.00
_cell.angle_gamma   90.00
#
_symmetry.space_group_name_H-M   'P 1'
#
loop_
_entity.id
_entity.type
_entity.pdbx_description
1 polymer ?
#
loop_
_entity_poly.entity_id
_entity_poly.type
_entity_poly.pdbx_seq_one_letter_code
_entity_poly.pdbx_strand_id
1 'polypeptide(L)'
;MACLVHFVLLLCLVSGACSSLFEECIRGNGVRYRGEQKKSFSDALCLNWNSTTRDYDVSQYPDLAAGVGDHNYCRNPDDSDEPWCYVFGANGQLKRETCAIESCQDENCTGAVTCVTGASGAEETPAKKENPVEGGAAVQPVVGVSQRVRTGPKKKKDLGIMGYVLAIAMMAILIILGVGITLGYFYKR
;
A
#
# COMPACT_ATOMS: atom_id res chain seq x y z
N MET A 1 26.15 -11.94 34.11
CA MET A 1 24.72 -11.65 33.84
C MET A 1 24.53 -10.31 33.13
N ALA A 2 24.88 -9.15 33.70
CA ALA A 2 24.71 -7.84 33.04
C ALA A 2 25.23 -7.75 31.59
N CYS A 3 26.41 -8.32 31.30
CA CYS A 3 26.97 -8.35 29.93
C CYS A 3 26.07 -9.10 28.92
N LEU A 4 25.38 -10.16 29.37
CA LEU A 4 24.44 -10.93 28.53
C LEU A 4 23.17 -10.11 28.24
N VAL A 5 22.67 -9.37 29.22
CA VAL A 5 21.50 -8.47 29.07
C VAL A 5 21.83 -7.34 28.10
N HIS A 6 23.01 -6.72 28.19
CA HIS A 6 23.47 -5.73 27.22
C HIS A 6 23.64 -6.32 25.81
N PHE A 7 24.16 -7.55 25.70
CA PHE A 7 24.29 -8.22 24.39
C PHE A 7 22.93 -8.53 23.77
N VAL A 8 21.95 -9.00 24.56
CA VAL A 8 20.56 -9.21 24.10
C VAL A 8 19.88 -7.89 23.73
N LEU A 9 20.06 -6.82 24.52
CA LEU A 9 19.50 -5.49 24.23
C LEU A 9 20.09 -4.91 22.93
N LEU A 10 21.42 -5.03 22.74
CA LEU A 10 22.11 -4.63 21.52
C LEU A 10 21.66 -5.50 20.33
N LEU A 11 21.46 -6.81 20.52
CA LEU A 11 20.88 -7.68 19.49
C LEU A 11 19.46 -7.22 19.14
N CYS A 12 18.58 -6.92 20.08
CA CYS A 12 17.24 -6.40 19.76
C CYS A 12 17.28 -5.09 18.96
N LEU A 13 18.23 -4.19 19.27
CA LEU A 13 18.43 -2.93 18.53
C LEU A 13 19.04 -3.14 17.14
N VAL A 14 19.92 -4.13 16.96
CA VAL A 14 20.57 -4.47 15.68
C VAL A 14 19.71 -5.38 14.80
N SER A 15 18.86 -6.23 15.38
CA SER A 15 17.99 -7.17 14.69
C SER A 15 16.83 -6.52 13.94
N GLY A 16 16.61 -5.21 14.13
CA GLY A 16 15.64 -4.47 13.32
C GLY A 16 14.23 -5.04 13.39
N ALA A 17 13.80 -5.59 14.54
CA ALA A 17 12.42 -5.97 14.81
C ALA A 17 11.50 -4.74 15.00
N CYS A 18 11.79 -3.67 14.26
CA CYS A 18 10.81 -2.68 13.86
C CYS A 18 9.91 -3.37 12.83
N SER A 19 8.87 -4.04 13.30
CA SER A 19 7.69 -4.32 12.46
C SER A 19 7.29 -3.01 11.79
N SER A 20 7.36 -3.00 10.46
CA SER A 20 7.10 -1.88 9.55
C SER A 20 6.77 -0.51 10.17
N LEU A 21 7.68 0.46 10.05
CA LEU A 21 7.36 1.89 10.20
C LEU A 21 6.55 2.45 9.00
N PHE A 22 6.11 1.58 8.09
CA PHE A 22 5.04 1.86 7.14
C PHE A 22 3.79 1.13 7.62
N GLU A 23 2.89 1.86 8.26
CA GLU A 23 1.57 1.35 8.60
C GLU A 23 0.81 1.08 7.28
N GLU A 24 0.47 -0.18 7.01
CA GLU A 24 -0.30 -0.52 5.82
C GLU A 24 -1.73 -0.01 5.99
N CYS A 25 -2.10 1.01 5.22
CA CYS A 25 -3.38 1.69 5.37
C CYS A 25 -4.22 1.68 4.08
N ILE A 26 -5.55 1.78 4.23
CA ILE A 26 -6.51 1.85 3.13
C ILE A 26 -6.93 3.30 2.82
N ARG A 27 -7.27 3.57 1.55
CA ARG A 27 -7.89 4.83 1.12
C ARG A 27 -9.23 4.53 0.46
N GLY A 28 -10.26 5.29 0.82
CA GLY A 28 -11.64 4.95 0.44
C GLY A 28 -11.98 3.52 0.86
N ASN A 29 -12.66 2.79 -0.01
CA ASN A 29 -13.00 1.37 0.19
C ASN A 29 -11.84 0.38 -0.08
N GLY A 30 -10.64 0.86 -0.39
CA GLY A 30 -9.46 -0.01 -0.52
C GLY A 30 -9.40 -0.88 -1.78
N VAL A 31 -10.18 -0.64 -2.85
CA VAL A 31 -10.02 -1.35 -4.15
C VAL A 31 -8.59 -1.32 -4.70
N ARG A 32 -7.83 -0.26 -4.39
CA ARG A 32 -6.41 -0.11 -4.76
C ARG A 32 -5.42 -0.56 -3.67
N TYR A 33 -5.89 -1.15 -2.58
CA TYR A 33 -5.04 -1.70 -1.53
C TYR A 33 -4.22 -2.89 -2.05
N ARG A 34 -2.89 -2.83 -1.91
CA ARG A 34 -1.95 -3.87 -2.37
C ARG A 34 -0.95 -4.30 -1.30
N GLY A 35 -1.22 -3.99 -0.03
CA GLY A 35 -0.41 -4.45 1.10
C GLY A 35 -0.50 -5.95 1.35
N GLU A 36 0.21 -6.40 2.39
CA GLU A 36 0.40 -7.80 2.78
C GLU A 36 -0.44 -8.23 4.00
N GLN A 37 -1.32 -7.37 4.53
CA GLN A 37 -2.29 -7.78 5.55
C GLN A 37 -3.06 -9.03 5.12
N LYS A 38 -3.07 -10.04 6.00
CA LYS A 38 -3.57 -11.41 5.77
C LYS A 38 -4.41 -11.96 6.92
N LYS A 39 -4.89 -11.07 7.80
CA LYS A 39 -5.82 -11.39 8.88
C LYS A 39 -7.12 -10.64 8.68
N SER A 40 -8.22 -11.33 8.95
CA SER A 40 -9.56 -10.73 9.01
C SER A 40 -9.75 -9.93 10.31
N PHE A 41 -10.89 -9.27 10.44
CA PHE A 41 -11.28 -8.51 11.63
C PHE A 41 -11.33 -9.37 12.92
N SER A 42 -11.70 -10.65 12.83
CA SER A 42 -11.66 -11.59 13.97
C SER A 42 -10.27 -12.20 14.23
N ASP A 43 -9.19 -11.60 13.72
CA ASP A 43 -7.81 -12.11 13.74
C ASP A 43 -7.61 -13.47 13.03
N ALA A 44 -8.62 -13.96 12.29
CA ALA A 44 -8.51 -15.23 11.57
C ALA A 44 -7.61 -15.10 10.34
N LEU A 45 -6.82 -16.13 10.06
CA LEU A 45 -5.92 -16.14 8.91
C LEU A 45 -6.73 -16.27 7.62
N CYS A 46 -6.53 -15.32 6.70
CA CYS A 46 -7.11 -15.35 5.37
C CYS A 46 -6.67 -16.60 4.59
N LEU A 47 -7.57 -17.13 3.79
CA LEU A 47 -7.33 -18.23 2.86
C LEU A 47 -6.73 -17.71 1.54
N ASN A 48 -6.08 -18.61 0.79
CA ASN A 48 -5.53 -18.28 -0.52
C ASN A 48 -6.65 -18.14 -1.56
N TRP A 49 -6.70 -17.02 -2.29
CA TRP A 49 -7.77 -16.72 -3.26
C TRP A 49 -7.92 -17.74 -4.40
N ASN A 50 -6.83 -18.40 -4.79
CA ASN A 50 -6.86 -19.46 -5.80
C ASN A 50 -7.36 -20.80 -5.24
N SER A 51 -7.42 -20.94 -3.91
CA SER A 51 -7.96 -22.12 -3.21
C SER A 51 -9.42 -21.95 -2.80
N THR A 52 -10.10 -20.88 -3.25
CA THR A 52 -11.46 -20.52 -2.85
C THR A 52 -12.36 -20.29 -4.06
N THR A 53 -13.61 -20.75 -3.99
CA THR A 53 -14.65 -20.39 -4.96
C THR A 53 -15.01 -18.92 -4.81
N ARG A 54 -15.10 -18.19 -5.93
CA ARG A 54 -15.45 -16.76 -5.91
C ARG A 54 -16.95 -16.57 -5.88
N ASP A 55 -17.42 -15.65 -5.04
CA ASP A 55 -18.82 -15.28 -4.86
C ASP A 55 -19.19 -13.93 -5.52
N TYR A 56 -18.28 -13.37 -6.30
CA TYR A 56 -18.45 -12.16 -7.10
C TYR A 56 -18.22 -12.42 -8.59
N ASP A 57 -18.75 -11.54 -9.45
CA ASP A 57 -18.62 -11.66 -10.91
C ASP A 57 -17.21 -11.24 -11.39
N VAL A 58 -16.36 -12.24 -11.66
CA VAL A 58 -14.99 -12.05 -12.17
C VAL A 58 -14.98 -11.48 -13.61
N SER A 59 -16.08 -11.56 -14.35
CA SER A 59 -16.18 -10.94 -15.69
C SER A 59 -16.36 -9.43 -15.62
N GLN A 60 -17.10 -8.95 -14.61
CA GLN A 60 -17.21 -7.52 -14.28
C GLN A 60 -15.97 -7.03 -13.52
N TYR A 61 -15.40 -7.87 -12.65
CA TYR A 61 -14.29 -7.53 -11.75
C TYR A 61 -13.09 -8.48 -11.93
N PRO A 62 -12.22 -8.24 -12.93
CA PRO A 62 -11.11 -9.15 -13.22
C PRO A 62 -10.06 -9.21 -12.10
N ASP A 63 -9.79 -10.42 -11.60
CA ASP A 63 -8.80 -10.74 -10.57
C ASP A 63 -7.46 -10.00 -10.71
N LEU A 64 -6.91 -10.03 -11.93
CA LEU A 64 -5.61 -9.43 -12.24
C LEU A 64 -5.61 -7.90 -12.01
N ALA A 65 -6.74 -7.22 -12.25
CA ALA A 65 -6.89 -5.80 -11.98
C ALA A 65 -7.07 -5.55 -10.47
N ALA A 66 -7.84 -6.40 -9.80
CA ALA A 66 -8.05 -6.38 -8.35
C ALA A 66 -6.80 -6.75 -7.51
N GLY A 67 -5.77 -7.33 -8.14
CA GLY A 67 -4.59 -7.83 -7.44
C GLY A 67 -4.89 -9.09 -6.62
N VAL A 68 -5.76 -9.95 -7.15
CA VAL A 68 -6.14 -11.25 -6.59
C VAL A 68 -5.34 -12.35 -7.32
N GLY A 69 -4.86 -13.36 -6.58
CA GLY A 69 -4.03 -14.43 -7.13
C GLY A 69 -3.53 -15.40 -6.07
N ASP A 70 -2.36 -16.01 -6.29
CA ASP A 70 -1.78 -17.05 -5.43
C ASP A 70 -1.17 -16.50 -4.13
N HIS A 71 -2.01 -15.91 -3.29
CA HIS A 71 -1.67 -15.37 -1.98
C HIS A 71 -2.92 -15.30 -1.10
N ASN A 72 -2.76 -14.95 0.18
CA ASN A 72 -3.86 -14.74 1.12
C ASN A 72 -4.01 -13.29 1.62
N TYR A 73 -3.42 -12.31 0.91
CA TYR A 73 -3.56 -10.90 1.25
C TYR A 73 -4.97 -10.37 0.99
N CYS A 74 -5.47 -9.51 1.87
CA CYS A 74 -6.77 -8.84 1.77
C CYS A 74 -6.89 -8.00 0.50
N ARG A 75 -8.03 -8.07 -0.19
CA ARG A 75 -8.33 -7.32 -1.42
C ARG A 75 -9.79 -6.89 -1.43
N ASN A 76 -10.10 -5.91 -2.25
CA ASN A 76 -11.47 -5.53 -2.57
C ASN A 76 -11.64 -5.63 -4.09
N PRO A 77 -12.04 -6.80 -4.62
CA PRO A 77 -12.23 -7.01 -6.05
C PRO A 77 -13.57 -6.47 -6.55
N ASP A 78 -14.62 -6.56 -5.74
CA ASP A 78 -16.03 -6.38 -6.11
C ASP A 78 -16.61 -5.01 -5.74
N ASP A 79 -15.74 -4.03 -5.45
CA ASP A 79 -16.08 -2.65 -5.03
C ASP A 79 -16.93 -2.60 -3.74
N SER A 80 -16.75 -3.60 -2.86
CA SER A 80 -17.31 -3.66 -1.49
C SER A 80 -16.91 -2.44 -0.65
N ASP A 81 -17.48 -2.27 0.55
CA ASP A 81 -17.18 -1.12 1.42
C ASP A 81 -15.73 -1.12 1.97
N GLU A 82 -15.11 -2.29 2.17
CA GLU A 82 -13.75 -2.46 2.71
C GLU A 82 -13.05 -3.68 2.08
N PRO A 83 -11.70 -3.77 2.13
CA PRO A 83 -10.98 -5.00 1.76
C PRO A 83 -11.35 -6.16 2.67
N TRP A 84 -11.51 -7.31 2.06
CA TRP A 84 -11.95 -8.54 2.70
C TRP A 84 -11.07 -9.72 2.27
N CYS A 85 -11.30 -10.85 2.90
CA CYS A 85 -10.75 -12.13 2.49
C CYS A 85 -11.69 -13.28 2.85
N TYR A 86 -11.41 -14.48 2.33
CA TYR A 86 -12.12 -15.68 2.75
C TYR A 86 -11.49 -16.28 4.02
N VAL A 87 -12.33 -16.77 4.92
CA VAL A 87 -11.92 -17.51 6.14
C VAL A 87 -12.85 -18.71 6.35
N PHE A 88 -12.40 -19.69 7.15
CA PHE A 88 -13.29 -20.74 7.65
C PHE A 88 -14.06 -20.24 8.87
N GLY A 89 -15.39 -20.30 8.82
CA GLY A 89 -16.25 -20.07 9.97
C GLY A 89 -16.16 -21.19 11.01
N ALA A 90 -16.72 -20.97 12.19
CA ALA A 90 -16.69 -21.94 13.31
C ALA A 90 -17.34 -23.31 12.99
N ASN A 91 -18.17 -23.36 11.95
CA ASN A 91 -18.81 -24.56 11.41
C ASN A 91 -18.05 -25.18 10.21
N GLY A 92 -16.84 -24.71 9.90
CA GLY A 92 -16.03 -25.15 8.76
C GLY A 92 -16.48 -24.62 7.40
N GLN A 93 -17.51 -23.77 7.33
CA GLN A 93 -17.97 -23.18 6.07
C GLN A 93 -17.07 -22.05 5.61
N LEU A 94 -16.87 -21.94 4.30
CA LEU A 94 -16.21 -20.80 3.68
C LEU A 94 -17.11 -19.56 3.82
N LYS A 95 -16.58 -18.47 4.35
CA LYS A 95 -17.26 -17.17 4.41
C LYS A 95 -16.31 -16.04 4.07
N ARG A 96 -16.86 -14.90 3.62
CA ARG A 96 -16.14 -13.63 3.54
C ARG A 96 -16.07 -12.98 4.92
N GLU A 97 -14.98 -12.28 5.18
CA GLU A 97 -14.85 -11.41 6.35
C GLU A 97 -14.00 -10.19 5.99
N THR A 98 -14.36 -9.01 6.51
CA THR A 98 -13.57 -7.78 6.36
C THR A 98 -12.21 -7.94 7.02
N CYS A 99 -11.21 -7.19 6.55
CA CYS A 99 -9.89 -7.18 7.12
C CYS A 99 -9.68 -5.98 8.05
N ALA A 100 -9.06 -6.20 9.20
CA ALA A 100 -8.59 -5.12 10.05
C ALA A 100 -7.38 -4.44 9.39
N ILE A 101 -7.62 -3.37 8.64
CA ILE A 101 -6.62 -2.47 8.07
C ILE A 101 -7.06 -1.04 8.38
N GLU A 102 -6.18 -0.23 8.94
CA GLU A 102 -6.53 1.15 9.31
C GLU A 102 -6.67 2.05 8.08
N SER A 103 -7.55 3.04 8.15
CA SER A 103 -7.65 4.06 7.10
C SER A 103 -6.45 5.01 7.18
N CYS A 104 -5.88 5.37 6.02
CA CYS A 104 -4.78 6.30 5.96
C CYS A 104 -5.20 7.65 6.54
N GLN A 105 -4.43 8.17 7.50
CA GLN A 105 -4.57 9.54 7.94
C GLN A 105 -4.06 10.46 6.82
N ASP A 106 -4.98 11.15 6.14
CA ASP A 106 -4.61 12.24 5.24
C ASP A 106 -4.22 13.46 6.10
N GLU A 107 -2.95 13.85 6.02
CA GLU A 107 -2.27 14.95 6.76
C GLU A 107 -2.80 16.37 6.42
N ASN A 108 -4.09 16.51 6.13
CA ASN A 108 -4.76 17.79 5.86
C ASN A 108 -6.21 17.85 6.40
N CYS A 109 -6.63 16.91 7.26
CA CYS A 109 -7.98 16.91 7.87
C CYS A 109 -8.02 17.56 9.27
N THR A 110 -7.29 18.66 9.48
CA THR A 110 -7.36 19.51 10.69
C THR A 110 -8.16 20.79 10.45
N GLY A 111 -9.45 20.64 10.13
CA GLY A 111 -10.35 21.78 9.98
C GLY A 111 -11.74 21.42 9.47
N ALA A 112 -12.66 21.12 10.40
CA ALA A 112 -14.12 21.19 10.26
C ALA A 112 -14.73 20.97 8.85
N VAL A 113 -14.38 19.88 8.19
CA VAL A 113 -15.13 19.33 7.06
C VAL A 113 -15.43 17.88 7.40
N THR A 114 -16.71 17.58 7.62
CA THR A 114 -17.18 16.19 7.66
C THR A 114 -16.82 15.56 6.33
N CYS A 115 -16.05 14.46 6.35
CA CYS A 115 -15.79 13.67 5.15
C CYS A 115 -17.11 13.01 4.71
N VAL A 116 -17.92 13.75 3.95
CA VAL A 116 -19.16 13.23 3.39
C VAL A 116 -18.78 12.17 2.36
N THR A 117 -19.02 10.92 2.73
CA THR A 117 -18.95 9.78 1.82
C THR A 117 -19.85 10.06 0.63
N GLY A 118 -19.29 9.91 -0.58
CA GLY A 118 -19.98 10.19 -1.84
C GLY A 118 -21.03 9.13 -2.18
N ALA A 119 -22.07 9.00 -1.36
CA ALA A 119 -23.25 8.19 -1.65
C ALA A 119 -24.24 9.01 -2.49
N SER A 120 -24.51 8.58 -3.72
CA SER A 120 -25.65 9.05 -4.51
C SER A 120 -26.01 8.07 -5.63
N GLY A 121 -26.74 7.02 -5.29
CA GLY A 121 -27.85 6.57 -6.14
C GLY A 121 -29.14 7.27 -5.68
N ALA A 122 -30.13 7.55 -6.53
CA ALA A 122 -30.30 7.13 -7.93
C ALA A 122 -30.58 8.36 -8.87
N GLU A 123 -31.53 8.46 -9.82
CA GLU A 123 -32.70 7.63 -10.18
C GLU A 123 -33.14 7.85 -11.66
N GLU A 124 -34.42 7.62 -11.95
CA GLU A 124 -35.09 7.47 -13.26
C GLU A 124 -35.74 8.78 -13.80
N THR A 125 -36.21 8.99 -15.05
CA THR A 125 -36.09 8.42 -16.44
C THR A 125 -36.91 9.40 -17.36
N PRO A 126 -37.35 9.06 -18.60
CA PRO A 126 -36.71 9.24 -19.91
C PRO A 126 -37.08 10.50 -20.74
N ALA A 127 -36.29 10.83 -21.76
CA ALA A 127 -36.76 11.58 -22.95
C ALA A 127 -36.01 11.17 -24.24
N LYS A 128 -36.64 11.32 -25.41
CA LYS A 128 -36.32 10.63 -26.67
C LYS A 128 -36.23 11.60 -27.85
N LYS A 129 -35.24 11.40 -28.75
CA LYS A 129 -35.04 11.96 -30.11
C LYS A 129 -35.22 13.48 -30.29
N GLU A 130 -34.24 14.14 -30.93
CA GLU A 130 -34.35 14.58 -32.34
C GLU A 130 -32.96 14.97 -32.89
N ASN A 131 -32.83 15.09 -34.21
CA ASN A 131 -31.65 15.60 -34.92
C ASN A 131 -32.14 16.22 -36.24
N PRO A 132 -31.80 17.50 -36.53
CA PRO A 132 -31.39 17.80 -37.91
C PRO A 132 -30.30 18.89 -38.08
N VAL A 133 -29.22 18.51 -38.79
CA VAL A 133 -28.74 19.08 -40.09
C VAL A 133 -28.23 20.53 -40.21
N GLU A 134 -26.98 20.63 -40.71
CA GLU A 134 -26.24 21.68 -41.47
C GLU A 134 -26.09 23.13 -40.96
N GLY A 135 -24.89 23.72 -41.19
CA GLY A 135 -24.66 25.12 -40.83
C GLY A 135 -23.33 25.86 -41.09
N GLY A 136 -22.28 25.26 -41.67
CA GLY A 136 -21.18 26.02 -42.33
C GLY A 136 -20.04 26.65 -41.50
N ALA A 137 -19.06 27.15 -42.25
CA ALA A 137 -17.88 27.96 -41.88
C ALA A 137 -16.80 27.34 -40.96
N ALA A 138 -15.79 26.72 -41.58
CA ALA A 138 -14.52 26.39 -40.93
C ALA A 138 -13.68 27.66 -40.69
N VAL A 139 -13.26 27.89 -39.43
CA VAL A 139 -12.18 28.84 -39.09
C VAL A 139 -11.22 28.14 -38.13
N GLN A 140 -10.02 27.84 -38.60
CA GLN A 140 -8.96 27.23 -37.80
C GLN A 140 -8.25 28.32 -36.97
N PRO A 141 -8.18 28.22 -35.62
CA PRO A 141 -7.24 29.03 -34.86
C PRO A 141 -5.82 28.48 -35.08
N VAL A 142 -4.85 29.38 -35.28
CA VAL A 142 -3.45 28.98 -35.47
C VAL A 142 -2.94 28.33 -34.18
N VAL A 143 -2.59 27.05 -34.24
CA VAL A 143 -2.00 26.33 -33.10
C VAL A 143 -0.56 26.78 -32.97
N GLY A 144 -0.27 27.61 -31.97
CA GLY A 144 1.08 28.04 -31.65
C GLY A 144 1.98 26.84 -31.35
N VAL A 145 3.09 26.73 -32.09
CA VAL A 145 4.10 25.68 -31.88
C VAL A 145 4.86 25.97 -30.58
N SER A 146 4.31 25.51 -29.46
CA SER A 146 5.03 25.45 -28.20
C SER A 146 6.05 24.33 -28.28
N GLN A 147 7.33 24.70 -28.44
CA GLN A 147 8.45 23.78 -28.58
C GLN A 147 8.66 23.00 -27.27
N ARG A 148 7.97 21.87 -27.12
CA ARG A 148 8.16 20.94 -26.00
C ARG A 148 9.56 20.33 -26.09
N VAL A 149 10.53 20.98 -25.45
CA VAL A 149 11.90 20.47 -25.27
C VAL A 149 11.82 19.06 -24.67
N ARG A 150 12.27 18.06 -25.42
CA ARG A 150 12.44 16.69 -24.91
C ARG A 150 13.62 16.64 -23.95
N THR A 151 13.39 17.04 -22.70
CA THR A 151 14.29 16.67 -21.60
C THR A 151 14.18 15.16 -21.40
N GLY A 152 15.18 14.42 -21.85
CA GLY A 152 15.27 12.97 -21.62
C GLY A 152 15.24 12.64 -20.12
N PRO A 153 14.91 11.39 -19.74
CA PRO A 153 14.77 11.00 -18.34
C PRO A 153 16.12 11.16 -17.62
N LYS A 154 16.29 12.26 -16.91
CA LYS A 154 17.43 12.43 -16.00
C LYS A 154 17.26 11.39 -14.90
N LYS A 155 18.11 10.35 -14.95
CA LYS A 155 18.26 9.34 -13.91
C LYS A 155 18.60 10.05 -12.59
N LYS A 156 17.56 10.40 -11.83
CA LYS A 156 17.70 10.92 -10.47
C LYS A 156 18.34 9.79 -9.68
N LYS A 157 19.63 9.93 -9.39
CA LYS A 157 20.30 9.06 -8.43
C LYS A 157 19.67 9.40 -7.09
N ASP A 158 19.11 8.43 -6.40
CA ASP A 158 18.40 8.62 -5.13
C ASP A 158 19.41 8.98 -4.03
N LEU A 159 19.77 10.27 -4.02
CA LEU A 159 20.91 10.81 -3.30
C LEU A 159 20.72 10.70 -1.77
N GLY A 160 19.46 10.69 -1.31
CA GLY A 160 19.10 10.41 0.07
C GLY A 160 19.40 8.96 0.49
N ILE A 161 19.05 7.98 -0.33
CA ILE A 161 19.27 6.56 -0.02
C ILE A 161 20.77 6.25 -0.01
N MET A 162 21.51 6.71 -1.03
CA MET A 162 22.96 6.53 -1.08
C MET A 162 23.68 7.25 0.07
N GLY A 163 23.22 8.43 0.49
CA GLY A 163 23.74 9.14 1.65
C GLY A 163 23.51 8.38 2.97
N TYR A 164 22.29 7.85 3.16
CA TYR A 164 21.93 7.06 4.34
C TYR A 164 22.76 5.78 4.47
N VAL A 165 22.91 5.03 3.37
CA VAL A 165 23.73 3.80 3.35
C VAL A 165 25.20 4.09 3.69
N LEU A 166 25.78 5.16 3.14
CA LEU A 166 27.16 5.56 3.45
C LEU A 166 27.33 6.01 4.90
N ALA A 167 26.35 6.72 5.48
CA ALA A 167 26.37 7.12 6.88
C ALA A 167 26.32 5.91 7.83
N ILE A 168 25.46 4.91 7.56
CA ILE A 168 25.41 3.66 8.33
C ILE A 168 26.73 2.90 8.21
N ALA A 169 27.27 2.75 7.00
CA ALA A 169 28.54 2.04 6.79
C ALA A 169 29.69 2.68 7.56
N MET A 170 29.77 4.02 7.56
CA MET A 170 30.77 4.76 8.33
C MET A 170 30.61 4.55 9.85
N MET A 171 29.37 4.62 10.37
CA MET A 171 29.10 4.37 11.79
C MET A 171 29.45 2.94 12.23
N ALA A 172 29.12 1.94 11.41
CA ALA A 172 29.44 0.53 11.70
C ALA A 172 30.96 0.30 11.80
N ILE A 173 31.76 0.90 10.91
CA ILE A 173 33.22 0.80 10.94
C ILE A 173 33.80 1.36 12.24
N LEU A 174 33.32 2.52 12.69
CA LEU A 174 33.77 3.14 13.95
C LEU A 174 33.47 2.26 15.16
N ILE A 175 32.31 1.62 15.19
CA ILE A 175 31.92 0.68 16.27
C ILE A 175 32.83 -0.56 16.25
N ILE A 176 33.08 -1.17 15.08
CA ILE A 176 33.95 -2.34 14.95
C ILE A 176 35.38 -2.02 15.43
N LEU A 177 35.92 -0.86 15.07
CA LEU A 177 37.25 -0.43 15.53
C LEU A 177 37.28 -0.19 17.05
N GLY A 178 36.26 0.48 17.60
CA GLY A 178 36.15 0.72 19.05
C GLY A 178 36.05 -0.57 19.86
N VAL A 179 35.23 -1.53 19.42
CA VAL A 179 35.14 -2.86 20.03
C VAL A 179 36.45 -3.64 19.87
N GLY A 180 37.08 -3.61 18.69
CA GLY A 180 38.36 -4.30 18.45
C GLY A 180 39.50 -3.79 19.34
N ILE A 181 39.62 -2.47 19.50
CA ILE A 181 40.59 -1.84 20.42
C ILE A 181 40.27 -2.22 21.88
N THR A 182 39.00 -2.16 22.28
CA THR A 182 38.56 -2.50 23.65
C THR A 182 38.88 -3.96 23.97
N LEU A 183 38.50 -4.90 23.10
CA LEU A 183 38.81 -6.32 23.24
C LEU A 183 40.32 -6.56 23.23
N GLY A 184 41.08 -5.94 22.33
CA GLY A 184 42.54 -6.04 22.29
C GLY A 184 43.21 -5.58 23.59
N TYR A 185 42.66 -4.57 24.25
CA TYR A 185 43.13 -4.09 25.56
C TYR A 185 42.82 -5.10 26.68
N PHE A 186 41.65 -5.75 26.66
CA PHE A 186 41.29 -6.81 27.61
C PHE A 186 42.07 -8.11 27.37
N TYR A 187 42.33 -8.49 26.11
CA TYR A 187 43.08 -9.71 25.75
C TYR A 187 44.60 -9.60 25.98
N LYS A 188 45.13 -8.38 26.14
CA LYS A 188 46.55 -8.15 26.49
C LYS A 188 46.81 -8.19 28.00
N ARG A 189 45.76 -8.25 28.82
CA ARG A 189 45.83 -8.23 30.29
C ARG A 189 45.60 -9.60 30.91
#